data_AF-A0A8T4HFQ8-F1
#
_entry.id   AF-A0A8T4HFQ8-F1
#
_cell.length_a   1.000
_cell.length_b   1.000
_cell.length_c   1.000
_cell.angle_alpha   90.00
_cell.angle_beta   90.00
_cell.angle_gamma   90.00
#
_symmetry.space_group_name_H-M   'P 1'
#
loop_
_entity.id
_entity.type
_entity.pdbx_description
1 polymer ?
#
loop_
_entity_poly.entity_id
_entity_poly.type
_entity_poly.pdbx_seq_one_letter_code
_entity_poly.pdbx_strand_id
1 'polypeptide(L)' 'MLGEMVLNFMAAHPDEAFTATAISRSIERSSGAIANSLVTLAKRGTVRQVTDQPRRYQYVPAQDASSATAGN' A
#
# COMPACT_ATOMS: atom_id res chain seq x y z
N MET A 1 -14.31 0.51 4.35
CA MET A 1 -14.48 0.54 2.86
C MET A 1 -13.37 -0.25 2.16
N LEU A 2 -13.47 -0.55 0.85
CA LEU A 2 -12.43 -1.32 0.13
C LEU A 2 -11.02 -0.72 0.26
N GLY A 3 -10.91 0.61 0.21
CA GLY A 3 -9.64 1.32 0.39
C GLY A 3 -8.98 1.07 1.75
N GLU A 4 -9.76 1.00 2.83
CA GLU A 4 -9.23 0.70 4.17
C GLU A 4 -8.74 -0.74 4.29
N MET A 5 -9.44 -1.69 3.65
CA MET A 5 -9.06 -3.10 3.64
C MET A 5 -7.72 -3.30 2.92
N VAL A 6 -7.54 -2.62 1.78
CA VAL A 6 -6.27 -2.56 1.05
C VAL A 6 -5.19 -1.89 1.90
N LEU A 7 -5.52 -0.78 2.56
CA LEU A 7 -4.57 -0.05 3.39
C LEU A 7 -4.09 -0.89 4.57
N ASN A 8 -4.99 -1.58 5.27
CA ASN A 8 -4.66 -2.45 6.39
C ASN A 8 -3.75 -3.61 5.96
N PHE A 9 -4.02 -4.20 4.78
CA PHE A 9 -3.14 -5.23 4.20
C PHE A 9 -1.74 -4.68 3.91
N MET A 10 -1.65 -3.51 3.27
CA MET A 10 -0.35 -2.91 2.95
C MET A 10 0.40 -2.39 4.19
N ALA A 11 -0.32 -1.92 5.21
CA ALA A 11 0.25 -1.48 6.47
C ALA A 11 0.83 -2.63 7.29
N ALA A 12 0.29 -3.85 7.15
CA ALA A 12 0.88 -5.07 7.71
C ALA A 12 2.18 -5.50 7.00
N HIS A 13 2.44 -4.97 5.80
CA HIS A 13 3.61 -5.28 4.97
C HIS A 13 4.23 -3.99 4.38
N PRO A 14 4.74 -3.07 5.24
CA PRO A 14 5.15 -1.74 4.81
C PRO A 14 6.38 -1.75 3.88
N ASP A 15 7.27 -2.73 4.05
CA ASP A 15 8.50 -2.87 3.27
C ASP A 15 8.29 -3.53 1.90
N GLU A 16 7.09 -4.04 1.63
CA GLU A 16 6.80 -4.79 0.41
C GLU A 16 5.89 -4.01 -0.55
N ALA A 17 6.20 -4.11 -1.84
CA ALA A 17 5.44 -3.46 -2.90
C ALA A 17 4.54 -4.47 -3.61
N PHE A 18 3.23 -4.23 -3.57
CA PHE A 18 2.24 -5.15 -4.09
C PHE A 18 1.60 -4.65 -5.39
N THR A 19 1.21 -5.60 -6.24
CA THR A 19 0.33 -5.32 -7.39
C THR A 19 -1.13 -5.43 -6.95
N ALA A 20 -2.04 -4.78 -7.68
CA ALA A 20 -3.48 -4.93 -7.42
C ALA A 20 -3.95 -6.40 -7.46
N THR A 21 -3.35 -7.21 -8.34
CA THR A 21 -3.62 -8.65 -8.44
C THR A 21 -3.12 -9.44 -7.25
N ALA A 22 -1.96 -9.08 -6.67
CA ALA A 22 -1.46 -9.74 -5.47
C ALA A 22 -2.39 -9.48 -4.28
N ILE A 23 -2.77 -8.23 -4.06
CA ILE A 23 -3.71 -7.85 -2.99
C ILE A 23 -5.08 -8.50 -3.22
N SER A 24 -5.56 -8.56 -4.47
CA SER A 24 -6.83 -9.20 -4.85
C SER A 24 -6.94 -10.64 -4.37
N ARG A 25 -5.84 -11.40 -4.42
CA ARG A 25 -5.78 -12.78 -3.93
C ARG A 25 -5.81 -12.87 -2.41
N SER A 26 -5.29 -11.89 -1.71
CA SER A 26 -5.22 -11.88 -0.24
C SER A 26 -6.53 -11.46 0.43
N ILE A 27 -7.25 -10.50 -0.16
CA ILE A 27 -8.52 -9.99 0.40
C ILE A 27 -9.77 -10.45 -0.36
N GLU A 28 -9.62 -11.30 -1.38
CA GLU A 28 -10.69 -11.85 -2.22
C GLU A 28 -11.62 -10.78 -2.83
N ARG A 29 -11.04 -9.67 -3.30
CA ARG A 29 -11.76 -8.56 -3.94
C ARG A 29 -11.32 -8.34 -5.38
N SER A 30 -12.16 -7.69 -6.19
CA SER A 30 -11.85 -7.36 -7.59
C SER A 30 -10.56 -6.55 -7.72
N SER A 31 -9.63 -7.05 -8.54
CA SER A 31 -8.36 -6.38 -8.87
C SER A 31 -8.57 -5.01 -9.49
N GLY A 32 -9.64 -4.80 -10.28
CA GLY A 32 -9.99 -3.49 -10.82
C GLY A 32 -10.43 -2.49 -9.75
N ALA A 33 -11.23 -2.95 -8.78
CA ALA A 33 -11.66 -2.11 -7.66
C ALA A 33 -10.49 -1.76 -6.73
N ILE A 34 -9.57 -2.71 -6.52
CA ILE A 34 -8.32 -2.47 -5.79
C ILE A 34 -7.44 -1.49 -6.53
N ALA A 35 -7.25 -1.64 -7.86
CA ALA A 35 -6.46 -0.70 -8.65
C ALA A 35 -7.00 0.74 -8.55
N ASN A 36 -8.32 0.92 -8.65
CA ASN A 36 -8.95 2.23 -8.45
C ASN A 36 -8.74 2.79 -7.04
N SER A 37 -8.79 1.91 -6.03
CA SER A 37 -8.52 2.29 -4.64
C SER A 37 -7.06 2.69 -4.44
N LEU A 38 -6.11 1.94 -4.99
CA LEU A 38 -4.67 2.25 -4.95
C LEU A 38 -4.36 3.58 -5.62
N VAL A 39 -4.95 3.86 -6.78
CA VAL A 39 -4.80 5.18 -7.44
C VAL A 39 -5.32 6.30 -6.55
N THR A 40 -6.46 6.11 -5.89
CA THR A 40 -7.02 7.10 -4.95
C THR A 40 -6.12 7.29 -3.72
N LEU A 41 -5.61 6.20 -3.14
CA LEU A 41 -4.70 6.24 -2.00
C LEU A 41 -3.34 6.87 -2.37
N ALA A 42 -2.86 6.62 -3.59
CA ALA A 42 -1.63 7.21 -4.10
C ALA A 42 -1.77 8.72 -4.27
N LYS A 43 -2.91 9.18 -4.80
CA LYS A 43 -3.25 10.61 -4.86
C LYS A 43 -3.30 11.27 -3.46
N ARG A 44 -3.67 10.52 -2.43
CA ARG A 44 -3.69 10.97 -1.03
C ARG A 44 -2.30 10.92 -0.35
N GLY A 45 -1.30 10.33 -1.01
CA GLY A 45 0.05 10.16 -0.45
C GLY A 45 0.18 9.02 0.57
N THR A 46 -0.84 8.18 0.75
CA THR A 46 -0.80 7.07 1.73
C THR A 46 -0.10 5.82 1.18
N VAL A 47 -0.04 5.69 -0.14
CA VAL A 47 0.74 4.66 -0.83
C VAL A 47 1.52 5.30 -1.96
N ARG A 48 2.65 4.73 -2.35
CA ARG A 48 3.48 5.22 -3.44
C ARG A 48 3.57 4.16 -4.53
N GLN A 49 3.38 4.58 -5.78
CA GLN A 49 3.69 3.73 -6.91
C GLN A 49 5.22 3.67 -7.08
N VAL A 50 5.80 2.46 -6.99
CA VAL A 50 7.25 2.25 -7.08
C VAL A 50 7.69 1.77 -8.46
N THR A 51 6.82 1.07 -9.19
CA THR A 51 7.06 0.62 -10.58
C THR A 51 5.84 0.85 -11.45
N ASP A 52 6.03 1.08 -12.75
CA ASP A 52 4.92 1.25 -13.70
C ASP A 52 4.56 -0.03 -14.48
N GLN A 53 5.49 -1.00 -14.61
CA GLN A 53 5.22 -2.23 -15.35
C GLN A 53 5.94 -3.46 -14.74
N PRO A 54 5.24 -4.36 -14.05
CA PRO A 54 3.86 -4.21 -13.58
C PRO A 54 3.74 -3.07 -12.55
N ARG A 55 2.54 -2.45 -12.46
CA ARG A 55 2.28 -1.39 -11.47
C ARG A 55 2.32 -1.95 -10.06
N ARG A 56 3.31 -1.52 -9.26
CA ARG A 56 3.43 -1.88 -7.84
C ARG A 56 3.28 -0.66 -6.97
N TYR A 57 2.59 -0.85 -5.86
CA TYR A 57 2.36 0.16 -4.84
C TYR A 57 2.94 -0.32 -3.53
N GLN A 58 3.64 0.57 -2.84
CA GLN A 58 4.18 0.35 -1.51
C GLN A 58 3.45 1.25 -0.52
N TYR A 59 3.24 0.74 0.70
CA TYR A 59 2.71 1.56 1.77
C TYR A 59 3.69 2.67 2.12
N VAL A 60 3.20 3.89 2.27
CA VAL A 60 3.99 4.97 2.85
C VAL A 60 3.53 5.10 4.29
N PRO A 61 4.26 4.54 5.27
CA PRO A 61 4.00 4.91 6.65
C PRO A 61 4.13 6.43 6.70
N ALA A 62 3.06 7.12 7.10
CA ALA A 62 3.16 8.53 7.44
C ALA A 62 4.31 8.58 8.45
N GLN A 63 5.44 9.21 8.07
CA GLN A 63 6.70 9.11 8.79
C GLN A 63 6.43 9.23 10.27
N ASP A 64 6.35 8.07 10.92
CA ASP A 64 6.25 8.02 12.36
C ASP A 64 7.61 8.55 12.79
N ALA A 65 7.60 9.59 13.61
CA ALA A 65 8.76 10.33 14.07
C ALA A 65 9.62 9.47 15.03
N SER A 66 9.97 8.27 14.59
CA SER A 66 10.72 7.24 15.29
C SER A 66 12.07 7.03 14.61
N SER A 67 12.75 8.15 14.30
CA SER A 67 14.21 8.25 14.33
C SER A 67 14.73 8.53 15.75
N ALA A 68 13.94 8.20 16.79
CA ALA A 68 14.35 8.33 18.18
C ALA A 68 15.02 7.04 18.69
N THR A 69 16.36 7.06 18.61
CA THR A 69 17.26 6.59 19.68
C THR A 69 17.31 5.10 20.02
N ALA A 70 18.22 4.37 19.37
CA ALA A 70 18.90 3.23 20.00
C ALA A 70 20.32 3.05 19.44
N GLY A 71 21.17 4.02 19.73
CA GLY A 71 22.62 3.85 19.75
C GLY A 71 23.11 4.24 21.13
N ASN A 72 23.40 3.25 21.98
CA ASN A 72 24.20 3.40 23.19
C ASN A 72 24.89 2.06 23.48
#